data_AF-A0A2E4GYY9-F1
#
_entry.id   AF-A0A2E4GYY9-F1
#
_cell.length_a   1.000
_cell.length_b   1.000
_cell.length_c   1.000
_cell.angle_alpha   90.00
_cell.angle_beta   90.00
_cell.angle_gamma   90.00
#
_symmetry.space_group_name_H-M   'P 1'
#
loop_
_entity.id
_entity.type
_entity.pdbx_description
1 polymer ?
#
loop_
_entity_poly.entity_id
_entity_poly.type
_entity_poly.pdbx_seq_one_letter_code
_entity_poly.pdbx_strand_id
1 'polypeptide(L)'
;MATDRKAITIYGLRHALSSAAVAVNFSKPIILLSAPAAASSAGPAWFQSIVTQAREAHPECDIEAILDCAAFSGHALASLRQGLKTIIYDGTADEAVKNIAAKFDATVLRRRPESLDARIAETSGYLEDALCDWLKK
;
A
#
# COMPACT_ATOMS: atom_id res chain seq x y z
N MET A 1 13.21 -9.03 5.32
CA MET A 1 11.93 -8.36 5.01
C MET A 1 11.35 -9.02 3.77
N ALA A 2 10.05 -9.30 3.78
CA ALA A 2 9.38 -10.26 2.91
C ALA A 2 9.57 -9.98 1.42
N THR A 3 10.47 -10.75 0.79
CA THR A 3 10.80 -10.65 -0.63
C THR A 3 9.78 -11.32 -1.56
N ASP A 4 8.66 -11.86 -1.04
CA ASP A 4 7.66 -12.59 -1.84
C ASP A 4 6.27 -11.92 -1.91
N ARG A 5 6.08 -10.74 -1.30
CA ARG A 5 4.81 -9.99 -1.45
C ARG A 5 4.81 -9.20 -2.77
N LYS A 6 3.80 -9.43 -3.59
CA LYS A 6 3.54 -8.63 -4.79
C LYS A 6 2.75 -7.37 -4.41
N ALA A 7 3.16 -6.21 -4.94
CA ALA A 7 2.45 -4.96 -4.70
C ALA A 7 1.40 -4.66 -5.75
N ILE A 8 0.28 -4.09 -5.32
CA ILE A 8 -0.79 -3.59 -6.17
C ILE A 8 -1.05 -2.13 -5.80
N THR A 9 -0.91 -1.22 -6.77
CA THR A 9 -1.27 0.19 -6.59
C THR A 9 -2.79 0.34 -6.65
N ILE A 10 -3.40 0.78 -5.54
CA ILE A 10 -4.84 0.95 -5.38
C ILE A 10 -5.26 2.43 -5.33
N TYR A 11 -6.50 2.68 -5.74
CA TYR A 11 -7.09 4.03 -5.82
C TYR A 11 -8.41 4.16 -5.06
N GLY A 12 -8.87 3.08 -4.42
CA GLY A 12 -10.15 3.04 -3.72
C GLY A 12 -10.45 1.65 -3.17
N LEU A 13 -11.58 1.54 -2.47
CA LEU A 13 -11.98 0.32 -1.77
C LEU A 13 -12.18 -0.87 -2.72
N ARG A 14 -12.80 -0.67 -3.89
CA ARG A 14 -13.00 -1.75 -4.88
C ARG A 14 -11.68 -2.42 -5.26
N HIS A 15 -10.63 -1.63 -5.54
CA HIS A 15 -9.33 -2.19 -5.91
C HIS A 15 -8.72 -3.00 -4.77
N ALA A 16 -8.85 -2.51 -3.51
CA ALA A 16 -8.34 -3.21 -2.34
C ALA A 16 -9.07 -4.55 -2.11
N LEU A 17 -10.40 -4.55 -2.20
CA LEU A 17 -11.23 -5.75 -2.04
C LEU A 17 -10.95 -6.78 -3.14
N SER A 18 -10.96 -6.39 -4.42
CA SER A 18 -10.63 -7.32 -5.52
C SER A 18 -9.21 -7.88 -5.38
N SER A 19 -8.24 -7.05 -4.99
CA SER A 19 -6.85 -7.51 -4.77
C SER A 19 -6.77 -8.54 -3.65
N ALA A 20 -7.43 -8.28 -2.51
CA ALA A 20 -7.45 -9.20 -1.39
C ALA A 20 -8.17 -10.51 -1.76
N ALA A 21 -9.34 -10.44 -2.38
CA ALA A 21 -10.10 -11.62 -2.81
C ALA A 21 -9.29 -12.53 -3.75
N VAL A 22 -8.60 -11.96 -4.75
CA VAL A 22 -7.74 -12.75 -5.65
C VAL A 22 -6.55 -13.33 -4.87
N ALA A 23 -5.91 -12.55 -4.00
CA ALA A 23 -4.78 -13.02 -3.19
C ALA A 23 -5.14 -14.23 -2.31
N VAL A 24 -6.34 -14.24 -1.73
CA VAL A 24 -6.88 -15.38 -0.97
C VAL A 24 -6.99 -16.62 -1.83
N ASN A 25 -7.53 -16.49 -3.05
CA ASN A 25 -7.65 -17.62 -3.98
C ASN A 25 -6.29 -18.24 -4.33
N PHE A 26 -5.23 -17.44 -4.36
CA PHE A 26 -3.86 -17.90 -4.61
C PHE A 26 -3.08 -18.23 -3.32
N SER A 27 -3.66 -18.00 -2.13
CA SER A 27 -2.97 -18.11 -0.84
C SER A 27 -1.64 -17.35 -0.81
N LYS A 28 -1.64 -16.14 -1.38
CA LYS A 28 -0.45 -15.28 -1.50
C LYS A 28 -0.59 -14.03 -0.63
N PRO A 29 0.44 -13.64 0.14
CA PRO A 29 0.45 -12.36 0.83
C PRO A 29 0.64 -11.22 -0.18
N ILE A 30 0.06 -10.06 0.07
CA ILE A 30 0.12 -8.91 -0.85
C ILE A 30 0.48 -7.61 -0.16
N ILE A 31 0.96 -6.66 -0.96
CA ILE A 31 1.10 -5.26 -0.57
C ILE A 31 0.00 -4.44 -1.26
N LEU A 32 -0.82 -3.76 -0.48
CA LEU A 32 -1.65 -2.66 -0.96
C LEU A 32 -0.82 -1.37 -0.92
N LEU A 33 -0.44 -0.89 -2.09
CA LEU A 33 0.33 0.33 -2.28
C LEU A 33 -0.61 1.46 -2.68
N SER A 34 -0.50 2.63 -2.06
CA SER A 34 -1.27 3.80 -2.50
C SER A 34 -0.82 4.29 -3.88
N ALA A 35 -1.67 5.08 -4.55
CA ALA A 35 -1.23 5.91 -5.67
C ALA A 35 -0.01 6.80 -5.31
N PRO A 36 0.78 7.25 -6.30
CA PRO A 36 1.87 8.21 -6.07
C PRO A 36 1.39 9.44 -5.31
N ALA A 37 2.16 9.84 -4.29
CA ALA A 37 1.85 10.97 -3.41
C ALA A 37 0.42 10.96 -2.79
N ALA A 38 -0.23 9.80 -2.64
CA ALA A 38 -1.62 9.73 -2.17
C ALA A 38 -1.82 10.33 -0.77
N ALA A 39 -0.77 10.40 0.05
CA ALA A 39 -0.86 11.02 1.36
C ALA A 39 -1.27 12.50 1.30
N SER A 40 -0.93 13.23 0.23
CA SER A 40 -1.30 14.64 0.07
C SER A 40 -2.65 14.87 -0.59
N SER A 41 -3.17 13.89 -1.35
CA SER A 41 -4.44 14.02 -2.06
C SER A 41 -5.62 13.42 -1.29
N ALA A 42 -5.45 12.26 -0.67
CA ALA A 42 -6.50 11.55 0.06
C ALA A 42 -6.28 11.55 1.57
N GLY A 43 -5.03 11.64 2.00
CA GLY A 43 -4.66 11.65 3.42
C GLY A 43 -4.46 10.25 4.01
N PRO A 44 -3.67 10.14 5.11
CA PRO A 44 -3.35 8.85 5.71
C PRO A 44 -4.55 8.12 6.31
N ALA A 45 -5.48 8.86 6.93
CA ALA A 45 -6.66 8.28 7.56
C ALA A 45 -7.59 7.59 6.55
N TRP A 46 -7.78 8.20 5.37
CA TRP A 46 -8.56 7.60 4.29
C TRP A 46 -7.94 6.29 3.79
N PHE A 47 -6.62 6.30 3.53
CA PHE A 47 -5.92 5.11 3.05
C PHE A 47 -5.97 3.99 4.10
N GLN A 48 -5.74 4.31 5.38
CA GLN A 48 -5.85 3.37 6.47
C GLN A 48 -7.27 2.76 6.56
N SER A 49 -8.31 3.56 6.36
CA SER A 49 -9.71 3.09 6.36
C SER A 49 -9.97 2.06 5.26
N ILE A 50 -9.45 2.26 4.05
CA ILE A 50 -9.56 1.28 2.96
C ILE A 50 -8.86 -0.03 3.30
N VAL A 51 -7.64 0.07 3.84
CA VAL A 51 -6.85 -1.11 4.23
C VAL A 51 -7.54 -1.88 5.35
N THR A 52 -8.09 -1.20 6.35
CA THR A 52 -8.86 -1.83 7.43
C THR A 52 -10.06 -2.59 6.87
N GLN A 53 -10.87 -1.95 6.02
CA GLN A 53 -12.02 -2.62 5.40
C GLN A 53 -11.62 -3.83 4.54
N ALA A 54 -10.50 -3.76 3.82
CA ALA A 54 -10.01 -4.89 3.05
C ALA A 54 -9.56 -6.07 3.94
N ARG A 55 -8.89 -5.78 5.07
CA ARG A 55 -8.52 -6.80 6.07
C ARG A 55 -9.73 -7.40 6.78
N GLU A 56 -10.75 -6.60 7.06
CA GLU A 56 -12.00 -7.08 7.67
C GLU A 56 -12.80 -7.97 6.73
N ALA A 57 -12.82 -7.63 5.43
CA ALA A 57 -13.51 -8.44 4.41
C ALA A 57 -12.77 -9.75 4.08
N HIS A 58 -11.44 -9.77 4.23
CA HIS A 58 -10.57 -10.91 3.89
C HIS A 58 -9.53 -11.15 4.99
N PRO A 59 -9.94 -11.58 6.20
CA PRO A 59 -9.04 -11.74 7.35
C PRO A 59 -7.95 -12.81 7.13
N GLU A 60 -8.18 -13.74 6.22
CA GLU A 60 -7.22 -14.77 5.80
C GLU A 60 -6.11 -14.23 4.87
N CYS A 61 -6.26 -13.01 4.35
CA CYS A 61 -5.26 -12.37 3.49
C CYS A 61 -4.22 -11.60 4.31
N ASP A 62 -2.95 -11.97 4.20
CA ASP A 62 -1.84 -11.23 4.79
C ASP A 62 -1.53 -9.97 3.96
N ILE A 63 -2.15 -8.87 4.37
CA ILE A 63 -2.06 -7.55 3.73
C ILE A 63 -1.06 -6.66 4.46
N GLU A 64 0.03 -6.34 3.78
CA GLU A 64 0.87 -5.18 4.11
C GLU A 64 0.35 -3.92 3.40
N ALA A 65 0.44 -2.76 4.04
CA ALA A 65 -0.03 -1.49 3.46
C ALA A 65 1.11 -0.47 3.41
N ILE A 66 1.26 0.16 2.25
CA ILE A 66 2.31 1.16 1.99
C ILE A 66 1.67 2.45 1.47
N LEU A 67 1.86 3.55 2.19
CA LEU A 67 1.39 4.87 1.78
C LEU A 67 2.53 5.73 1.24
N ASP A 68 2.36 6.28 0.05
CA ASP A 68 3.31 7.20 -0.57
C ASP A 68 3.09 8.65 -0.11
N CYS A 69 4.09 9.16 0.60
CA CYS A 69 4.14 10.51 1.14
C CYS A 69 4.99 11.47 0.29
N ALA A 70 5.56 10.99 -0.82
CA ALA A 70 6.50 11.74 -1.67
C ALA A 70 7.57 12.46 -0.82
N ALA A 71 7.81 13.74 -1.05
CA ALA A 71 8.76 14.55 -0.28
C ALA A 71 8.13 15.31 0.91
N PHE A 72 6.85 15.05 1.24
CA PHE A 72 6.12 15.85 2.23
C PHE A 72 6.26 15.27 3.64
N SER A 73 7.17 15.83 4.45
CA SER A 73 7.45 15.36 5.81
C SER A 73 6.21 15.40 6.72
N GLY A 74 5.37 16.44 6.61
CA GLY A 74 4.12 16.53 7.37
C GLY A 74 3.19 15.33 7.16
N HIS A 75 3.05 14.88 5.90
CA HIS A 75 2.26 13.71 5.54
C HIS A 75 2.91 12.41 6.00
N ALA A 76 4.24 12.29 5.90
CA ALA A 76 4.98 11.15 6.44
C ALA A 76 4.74 10.99 7.95
N LEU A 77 4.88 12.07 8.72
CA LEU A 77 4.66 12.05 10.16
C LEU A 77 3.19 11.79 10.53
N ALA A 78 2.24 12.34 9.77
CA ALA A 78 0.82 12.05 9.96
C ALA A 78 0.51 10.56 9.71
N SER A 79 1.15 9.96 8.71
CA SER A 79 0.99 8.54 8.38
C SER A 79 1.50 7.62 9.48
N LEU A 80 2.68 7.93 10.04
CA LEU A 80 3.24 7.18 11.17
C LEU A 80 2.32 7.28 12.40
N ARG A 81 1.81 8.48 12.72
CA ARG A 81 0.84 8.69 13.81
C ARG A 81 -0.48 7.95 13.59
N GLN A 82 -0.90 7.80 12.34
CA GLN A 82 -2.09 7.01 11.98
C GLN A 82 -1.89 5.50 12.20
N GLY A 83 -0.66 5.04 12.44
CA GLY A 83 -0.32 3.65 12.68
C GLY A 83 0.12 2.88 11.44
N LEU A 84 0.35 3.56 10.30
CA LEU A 84 0.89 2.91 9.10
C LEU A 84 2.31 2.42 9.38
N LYS A 85 2.54 1.13 9.11
CA LYS A 85 3.81 0.44 9.41
C LYS A 85 4.84 0.56 8.30
N THR A 86 4.43 0.91 7.10
CA THR A 86 5.35 1.15 5.98
C THR A 86 4.90 2.38 5.21
N ILE A 87 5.81 3.33 4.99
CA ILE A 87 5.58 4.53 4.19
C ILE A 87 6.67 4.71 3.15
N ILE A 88 6.39 5.45 2.09
CA ILE A 88 7.39 5.91 1.13
C ILE A 88 7.62 7.40 1.36
N TYR A 89 8.87 7.79 1.56
CA TYR A 89 9.27 9.18 1.73
C TYR A 89 10.61 9.42 1.05
N ASP A 90 10.64 10.38 0.12
CA ASP A 90 11.83 10.75 -0.64
C ASP A 90 12.29 12.20 -0.38
N GLY A 91 11.82 12.82 0.71
CA GLY A 91 12.19 14.19 1.06
C GLY A 91 13.55 14.30 1.76
N THR A 92 13.98 15.55 2.00
CA THR A 92 15.30 15.88 2.56
C THR A 92 15.42 15.62 4.07
N ALA A 93 14.30 15.52 4.79
CA ALA A 93 14.29 15.22 6.23
C ALA A 93 14.35 13.72 6.54
N ASP A 94 15.02 12.93 5.68
CA ASP A 94 14.98 11.46 5.66
C ASP A 94 15.34 10.85 7.02
N GLU A 95 16.49 11.24 7.57
CA GLU A 95 16.99 10.73 8.85
C GLU A 95 16.04 11.05 10.01
N ALA A 96 15.46 12.26 10.02
CA ALA A 96 14.49 12.64 11.05
C ALA A 96 13.21 11.80 10.95
N VAL A 97 12.72 11.55 9.74
CA VAL A 97 11.52 10.72 9.51
C VAL A 97 11.79 9.26 9.87
N LYS A 98 12.93 8.70 9.49
CA LYS A 98 13.36 7.33 9.86
C LYS A 98 13.48 7.15 11.37
N ASN A 99 14.08 8.11 12.07
CA ASN A 99 14.20 8.08 13.52
C ASN A 99 12.85 8.09 14.23
N ILE A 100 11.85 8.80 13.67
CA ILE A 100 10.48 8.78 14.19
C ILE A 100 9.78 7.47 13.83
N ALA A 101 9.94 6.97 12.60
CA ALA A 101 9.35 5.71 12.16
C ALA A 101 9.81 4.53 13.03
N ALA A 102 11.10 4.48 13.40
CA ALA A 102 11.64 3.47 14.31
C ALA A 102 10.93 3.44 15.68
N LYS A 103 10.47 4.59 16.19
CA LYS A 103 9.70 4.66 17.44
C LYS A 103 8.29 4.06 17.34
N PHE A 104 7.79 3.88 16.11
CA PHE A 104 6.47 3.30 15.82
C PHE A 104 6.59 1.87 15.26
N ASP A 105 7.77 1.27 15.30
CA ASP A 105 8.10 0.01 14.61
C ASP A 105 7.69 0.04 13.12
N ALA A 106 7.96 1.18 12.48
CA ALA A 106 7.59 1.45 11.09
C ALA A 106 8.83 1.58 10.20
N THR A 107 8.67 1.25 8.93
CA THR A 107 9.70 1.28 7.90
C THR A 107 9.47 2.42 6.92
N VAL A 108 10.55 3.09 6.53
CA VAL A 108 10.54 4.16 5.52
C VAL A 108 11.26 3.67 4.27
N LEU A 109 10.55 3.60 3.16
CA LEU A 109 11.10 3.29 1.85
C LEU A 109 11.44 4.58 1.10
N ARG A 110 12.58 4.60 0.41
CA ARG A 110 12.96 5.72 -0.47
C ARG A 110 12.33 5.62 -1.86
N ARG A 111 11.95 4.43 -2.28
CA ARG A 111 11.44 4.16 -3.63
C ARG A 111 10.19 3.31 -3.55
N ARG A 112 9.28 3.55 -4.51
CA ARG A 112 8.10 2.71 -4.72
C ARG A 112 8.57 1.30 -5.16
N PRO A 113 8.01 0.22 -4.59
CA PRO A 113 8.23 -1.12 -5.14
C PRO A 113 7.55 -1.24 -6.51
N GLU A 114 7.97 -2.22 -7.30
CA GLU A 114 7.25 -2.61 -8.52
C GLU A 114 5.84 -3.08 -8.16
N SER A 115 4.84 -2.61 -8.90
CA SER A 115 3.44 -2.92 -8.62
C SER A 115 2.60 -2.99 -9.88
N LEU A 116 1.56 -3.83 -9.87
CA LEU A 116 0.45 -3.72 -10.81
C LEU A 116 -0.38 -2.47 -10.47
N ASP A 117 -0.64 -1.61 -11.45
CA ASP A 117 -1.57 -0.49 -11.28
C ASP A 117 -3.01 -0.94 -11.55
N ALA A 118 -3.84 -0.95 -10.51
CA ALA A 118 -5.22 -1.44 -10.60
C ALA A 118 -6.13 -0.56 -11.47
N ARG A 119 -5.85 0.75 -11.59
CA ARG A 119 -6.64 1.63 -12.47
C ARG A 119 -6.32 1.35 -13.93
N ILE A 120 -5.04 1.14 -14.26
CA ILE A 120 -4.63 0.75 -15.61
C ILE A 120 -5.25 -0.61 -15.96
N ALA A 121 -5.13 -1.59 -15.07
CA ALA A 121 -5.72 -2.92 -15.26
C ALA A 121 -7.24 -2.86 -15.51
N GLU A 122 -7.98 -2.10 -14.69
CA GLU A 122 -9.43 -1.91 -14.85
C GLU A 122 -9.81 -1.19 -16.16
N THR A 123 -8.95 -0.29 -16.65
CA THR A 123 -9.22 0.43 -17.91
C THR A 123 -8.89 -0.42 -19.13
N SER A 124 -7.89 -1.30 -19.03
CA SER A 124 -7.43 -2.14 -20.13
C SER A 124 -8.18 -3.48 -20.25
N GLY A 125 -9.02 -3.85 -19.28
CA GLY A 125 -9.77 -5.11 -19.28
C GLY A 125 -10.40 -5.40 -17.92
N TYR A 126 -10.41 -6.69 -17.53
CA TYR A 126 -10.90 -7.11 -16.22
C TYR A 126 -9.78 -7.02 -15.18
N LEU A 127 -10.03 -6.27 -14.11
CA LEU A 127 -9.08 -6.09 -13.00
C LEU A 127 -8.66 -7.45 -12.41
N GLU A 128 -9.61 -8.34 -12.19
CA GLU A 128 -9.41 -9.66 -11.58
C GLU A 128 -8.47 -10.55 -12.41
N ASP A 129 -8.54 -10.50 -13.74
CA ASP A 129 -7.66 -11.27 -14.63
C ASP A 129 -6.22 -10.77 -14.52
N ALA A 130 -6.02 -9.46 -14.55
CA ALA A 130 -4.70 -8.85 -14.38
C ALA A 130 -4.11 -9.13 -13.00
N LEU A 131 -4.94 -9.14 -11.95
CA LEU A 131 -4.54 -9.53 -10.60
C LEU A 131 -4.10 -11.00 -10.56
N CYS A 132 -4.87 -11.91 -11.16
CA CYS A 132 -4.52 -13.32 -11.24
C CYS A 132 -3.16 -13.51 -11.92
N ASP A 133 -2.93 -12.85 -13.05
CA ASP A 133 -1.68 -12.98 -13.80
C ASP A 133 -0.49 -12.36 -13.05
N TRP A 134 -0.72 -11.25 -12.34
CA TRP A 134 0.31 -10.61 -11.52
C TRP A 134 0.76 -11.49 -10.35
N LEU A 135 -0.19 -12.18 -9.70
CA LEU A 135 0.07 -13.02 -8.53
C LEU A 135 0.59 -14.42 -8.87
N LYS A 136 0.43 -14.88 -10.12
CA LYS A 136 1.03 -16.14 -10.62
C LYS A 136 2.52 -16.02 -10.96
N LYS A 137 2.98 -14.82 -11.34
CA LYS A 137 4.38 -14.53 -11.71
C LYS A 137 5.28 -14.54 -10.48
#